data_AF-A0A1Q3BV09-F1
#
_entry.id   AF-A0A1Q3BV09-F1
#
_cell.length_a   1.000
_cell.length_b   1.000
_cell.length_c   1.000
_cell.angle_alpha   90.00
_cell.angle_beta   90.00
_cell.angle_gamma   90.00
#
_symmetry.space_group_name_H-M   'P 1'
#
loop_
_entity.id
_entity.type
_entity.pdbx_description
1 polymer ?
#
loop_
_entity_poly.entity_id
_entity_poly.type
_entity_poly.pdbx_seq_one_letter_code
_entity_poly.pdbx_strand_id
1 'polypeptide(L)' 'SLDTLDNIRALDRIQEVPHEGPMCDLLWSDPDDRCGWGISPRGAGYTFQDIAAKFNHTNGITLISRAHLFMEGYNWCQ' A
#
# COMPACT_ATOMS: atom_id res chain seq x y z
N SER A 1 -10.18 -4.01 4.39
CA SER A 1 -8.79 -4.47 4.20
C SER A 1 -8.64 -4.98 2.77
N LEU A 2 -7.47 -4.79 2.18
CA LEU A 2 -7.08 -5.40 0.89
C LEU A 2 -6.09 -6.53 1.18
N ASP A 3 -6.62 -7.74 1.36
CA ASP A 3 -5.79 -8.90 1.72
C ASP A 3 -5.36 -9.70 0.46
N THR A 4 -6.12 -9.57 -0.62
CA THR A 4 -5.88 -10.31 -1.87
C THR A 4 -5.91 -9.42 -3.11
N LEU A 5 -5.29 -9.88 -4.19
CA LEU A 5 -5.39 -9.27 -5.52
C LEU A 5 -6.84 -9.24 -6.03
N ASP A 6 -7.68 -10.20 -5.62
CA ASP A 6 -9.09 -10.22 -6.02
C ASP A 6 -9.90 -9.10 -5.35
N ASN A 7 -9.57 -8.73 -4.11
CA ASN A 7 -10.18 -7.56 -3.47
C ASN A 7 -9.88 -6.28 -4.28
N ILE A 8 -8.67 -6.16 -4.82
CA ILE A 8 -8.26 -5.01 -5.65
C ILE A 8 -9.00 -5.02 -6.99
N ARG A 9 -9.13 -6.19 -7.65
CA ARG A 9 -9.86 -6.34 -8.92
C ARG A 9 -11.34 -5.99 -8.81
N ALA A 10 -11.93 -6.20 -7.63
CA ALA A 10 -13.33 -5.95 -7.35
C ALA A 10 -13.66 -4.48 -7.01
N LEU A 11 -12.64 -3.60 -6.91
CA LEU A 11 -12.87 -2.18 -6.61
C LEU A 11 -13.60 -1.48 -7.78
N ASP A 12 -14.69 -0.79 -7.46
CA ASP A 12 -15.28 0.19 -8.37
C ASP A 12 -14.36 1.41 -8.44
N ARG A 13 -13.55 1.49 -9.49
CA ARG A 13 -12.48 2.50 -9.60
C ARG A 13 -12.86 3.72 -10.44
N ILE A 14 -14.04 3.74 -11.05
CA ILE A 14 -14.46 4.85 -11.93
C ILE A 14 -15.20 5.89 -11.10
N GLN A 15 -14.45 6.52 -10.20
CA GLN A 15 -14.92 7.55 -9.28
C GLN A 15 -13.75 8.44 -8.84
N GLU A 16 -14.08 9.56 -8.19
CA GLU A 16 -13.08 10.34 -7.46
C GLU A 16 -12.47 9.48 -6.33
N VAL A 17 -11.17 9.65 -6.08
CA VAL A 17 -10.49 8.90 -5.02
C VAL A 17 -11.14 9.28 -3.67
N PRO A 18 -11.72 8.32 -2.93
CA PRO A 18 -12.28 8.62 -1.62
C PRO A 18 -11.20 9.10 -0.63
N HIS A 19 -11.60 9.83 0.42
CA HIS A 19 -10.68 10.27 1.47
C HIS A 19 -10.19 9.13 2.39
N GLU A 20 -10.86 7.98 2.37
CA GLU A 20 -10.50 6.80 3.16
C GLU A 20 -10.85 5.50 2.42
N GLY A 21 -10.30 4.39 2.91
CA GLY A 21 -10.61 3.06 2.40
C GLY A 21 -9.67 2.57 1.29
N PRO A 22 -9.98 1.42 0.68
CA PRO A 22 -8.99 0.62 -0.04
C PRO A 22 -8.39 1.32 -1.26
N MET A 23 -9.17 2.13 -1.99
CA MET A 23 -8.65 2.89 -3.13
C MET A 23 -7.74 4.04 -2.67
N CYS A 24 -8.07 4.70 -1.55
CA CYS A 24 -7.20 5.70 -0.93
C CYS A 24 -5.88 5.05 -0.48
N ASP A 25 -5.97 3.90 0.21
CA ASP A 25 -4.81 3.21 0.77
C ASP A 25 -3.82 2.77 -0.32
N LEU A 26 -4.31 2.29 -1.46
CA LEU A 26 -3.47 1.91 -2.62
C LEU A 26 -2.69 3.10 -3.20
N LEU A 27 -3.21 4.32 -3.10
CA LEU A 27 -2.64 5.51 -3.73
C LEU A 27 -1.79 6.35 -2.76
N TRP A 28 -2.07 6.29 -1.45
CA TRP A 28 -1.51 7.21 -0.46
C TRP A 28 -0.69 6.54 0.65
N SER A 29 -0.72 5.22 0.79
CA SER A 29 0.03 4.53 1.85
C SER A 29 1.51 4.37 1.49
N ASP A 30 2.40 4.54 2.46
CA ASP A 30 3.87 4.50 2.29
C ASP A 30 4.54 3.40 3.15
N PRO A 31 5.70 2.86 2.74
CA PRO A 31 6.49 2.00 3.61
C PRO A 31 7.10 2.79 4.79
N ASP A 32 7.30 2.12 5.93
CA ASP A 32 7.92 2.66 7.15
C ASP A 32 8.74 1.57 7.84
N ASP A 33 9.64 1.93 8.75
CA ASP A 33 10.51 0.99 9.48
C ASP A 33 9.81 0.36 10.70
N ARG A 34 8.55 0.74 10.94
CA ARG A 34 7.74 0.27 12.07
C ARG A 34 6.90 -0.93 11.64
N CYS A 35 6.98 -2.02 12.40
CA CYS A 35 6.09 -3.17 12.22
C CYS A 35 4.62 -2.79 12.47
N GLY A 36 3.74 -3.40 11.68
CA GLY A 36 2.30 -3.18 11.72
C GLY A 36 1.86 -1.98 10.89
N TRP A 37 0.64 -1.51 11.18
CA TRP A 37 0.05 -0.35 10.53
C TRP A 37 0.27 0.91 11.35
N GLY A 38 0.69 1.99 10.69
CA GLY A 38 0.75 3.34 11.25
C GLY A 38 -0.17 4.31 10.51
N ILE A 39 -0.53 5.42 11.15
CA ILE A 39 -1.29 6.51 10.49
C ILE A 39 -0.31 7.28 9.60
N SER A 40 -0.69 7.48 8.33
CA SER A 40 0.12 8.26 7.41
C SER A 40 0.22 9.73 7.84
N PRO A 41 1.43 10.32 7.87
CA PRO A 41 1.60 11.74 8.16
C PRO A 41 1.06 12.65 7.04
N ARG A 42 0.62 12.07 5.92
CA ARG A 42 0.00 12.80 4.80
C ARG A 42 -1.46 13.17 5.04
N GLY A 43 -2.08 12.63 6.10
CA GLY A 43 -3.51 12.77 6.36
C GLY A 43 -4.40 11.85 5.53
N ALA A 44 -3.82 10.90 4.77
CA ALA A 44 -4.52 9.89 3.99
C ALA A 44 -3.67 8.62 3.87
N GLY A 45 -4.30 7.44 3.92
CA GLY A 45 -3.63 6.14 3.90
C GLY A 45 -2.89 5.79 5.19
N TYR A 46 -2.03 4.77 5.11
CA TYR A 46 -1.30 4.21 6.24
C TYR A 46 0.20 4.09 5.98
N THR A 47 0.98 3.85 7.03
CA THR A 47 2.35 3.33 6.91
C THR A 47 2.40 1.82 7.18
N PHE A 48 3.32 1.11 6.53
CA PHE A 48 3.43 -0.35 6.63
C PHE A 48 4.85 -0.90 6.42
N GLN A 49 5.16 -2.06 6.99
CA GLN A 49 6.40 -2.81 6.69
C GLN A 49 6.15 -4.31 6.46
N ASP A 50 6.04 -5.08 7.55
CA ASP A 50 5.83 -6.54 7.60
C ASP A 50 4.56 -6.99 6.86
N ILE A 51 3.60 -6.08 6.73
CA ILE A 51 2.38 -6.27 5.95
C ILE A 51 2.69 -6.58 4.47
N ALA A 52 3.69 -5.94 3.87
CA ALA A 52 4.06 -6.17 2.47
C ALA A 52 4.52 -7.61 2.24
N ALA A 53 5.35 -8.15 3.16
CA ALA A 53 5.80 -9.53 3.11
C ALA A 53 4.62 -10.52 3.24
N LYS A 54 3.68 -10.25 4.15
CA LYS A 54 2.47 -11.06 4.30
C LYS A 54 1.61 -11.03 3.03
N PHE A 55 1.37 -9.84 2.47
CA PHE A 55 0.58 -9.68 1.24
C PHE A 55 1.24 -10.45 0.08
N ASN A 56 2.56 -10.35 -0.07
CA ASN A 56 3.32 -11.06 -1.08
C ASN A 56 3.16 -12.57 -0.96
N HIS A 57 3.32 -13.11 0.26
CA HIS A 57 3.14 -14.53 0.54
C HIS A 57 1.72 -15.01 0.20
N THR A 58 0.69 -14.28 0.65
CA THR A 58 -0.71 -14.64 0.40
C THR A 58 -1.06 -14.62 -1.09
N ASN A 59 -0.48 -13.72 -1.86
CA ASN A 59 -0.85 -13.51 -3.26
C ASN A 59 0.12 -14.16 -4.26
N GLY A 60 1.13 -14.88 -3.78
CA GLY A 60 2.11 -15.56 -4.64
C GLY A 60 2.93 -14.60 -5.51
N ILE A 61 3.13 -13.36 -5.05
CA ILE A 61 3.97 -12.37 -5.73
C ILE A 61 5.29 -12.21 -4.98
N THR A 62 6.34 -11.85 -5.71
CA THR A 62 7.70 -11.77 -5.17
C THR A 62 8.06 -10.36 -4.68
N LEU A 63 7.41 -9.34 -5.23
CA LEU A 63 7.76 -7.94 -5.00
C LEU A 63 6.56 -7.03 -5.23
N ILE A 64 6.40 -6.04 -4.36
CA ILE A 64 5.58 -4.86 -4.63
C ILE A 64 6.51 -3.75 -5.13
N SER A 65 6.30 -3.31 -6.37
CA SER A 65 6.95 -2.11 -6.92
C SER A 65 5.99 -0.94 -6.78
N ARG A 66 6.48 0.20 -6.30
CA ARG A 66 5.66 1.38 -6.00
C ARG A 66 6.43 2.69 -6.17
N ALA A 67 5.70 3.81 -6.16
CA ALA A 67 6.23 5.17 -6.34
C ALA A 67 5.82 6.06 -5.15
N HIS A 68 5.41 7.32 -5.40
CA HIS A 68 4.89 8.29 -4.42
C HIS A 68 5.92 8.99 -3.52
N LEU A 69 7.00 8.31 -3.13
CA LEU A 69 8.09 8.91 -2.36
C LEU A 69 9.16 9.53 -3.27
N PHE A 70 9.72 10.66 -2.84
CA PHE A 70 10.88 11.28 -3.48
C PHE A 70 12.15 10.57 -3.03
N MET A 71 12.98 10.17 -3.99
CA MET A 71 14.18 9.36 -3.78
C MET A 71 15.09 9.45 -5.01
N GLU A 72 16.38 9.12 -4.86
CA GLU A 72 17.33 9.09 -5.98
C GLU A 72 17.13 7.82 -6.82
N GLY A 73 16.16 7.87 -7.73
CA GLY A 73 15.89 6.80 -8.70
C GLY A 73 15.07 5.64 -8.13
N TYR A 74 15.68 4.82 -7.25
CA TYR A 74 15.01 3.70 -6.58
C TYR A 74 15.62 3.42 -5.21
N ASN A 75 14.87 2.73 -4.35
CA ASN A 75 15.28 2.36 -3.01
C ASN A 75 14.65 1.00 -2.69
N TRP A 76 15.47 0.07 -2.20
CA TRP A 76 14.97 -1.20 -1.70
C TRP A 76 14.51 -1.00 -0.26
N CYS A 77 13.25 -1.32 -0.01
CA CYS A 77 12.67 -1.37 1.32
C CYS A 77 12.19 -2.81 1.53
N GLN A 78 12.50 -3.41 2.69
CA GLN A 78 12.06 -4.76 3.05
C GLN A 78 10.73 -4.72 3.77
#